data_AF-D6GV67-F1
#
_entry.id   AF-D6GV67-F1
#
_cell.length_a   1.000
_cell.length_b   1.000
_cell.length_c   1.000
_cell.angle_alpha   90.00
_cell.angle_beta   90.00
_cell.angle_gamma   90.00
#
_symmetry.space_group_name_H-M   'P 1'
#
loop_
_entity.id
_entity.type
_entity.pdbx_description
1 polymer ?
#
loop_
_entity_poly.entity_id
_entity_poly.type
_entity_poly.pdbx_seq_one_letter_code
_entity_poly.pdbx_strand_id
1 'polypeptide(L)'
;MVFKAERYDSGLELIVNDLKDKKEPLAYNVYTNEFEKLNLTIRQRFILNSKGLVKVDKRQYPGWSGSIDFYAYTCKVNGEKVTLLDYPHGYDERLSCKINIDKYKKK
;
A
#
# COMPACT_ATOMS: atom_id res chain seq x y z
N MET A 1 4.87 -36.06 -4.16
CA MET A 1 5.06 -35.10 -3.05
C MET A 1 4.49 -33.76 -3.50
N VAL A 2 3.36 -33.37 -2.92
CA VAL A 2 2.73 -32.07 -3.18
C VAL A 2 3.07 -31.20 -1.98
N PHE A 3 3.87 -30.16 -2.18
CA PHE A 3 4.13 -29.18 -1.14
C PHE A 3 2.81 -28.44 -0.87
N LYS A 4 2.23 -28.67 0.32
CA LYS A 4 1.16 -27.83 0.85
C LYS A 4 1.79 -26.47 1.17
N ALA A 5 1.52 -25.48 0.32
CA ALA A 5 1.70 -24.10 0.72
C ALA A 5 0.69 -23.83 1.85
N GLU A 6 1.19 -23.67 3.07
CA GLU A 6 0.41 -23.09 4.16
C GLU A 6 0.01 -21.69 3.71
N ARG A 7 -1.26 -21.52 3.31
CA ARG A 7 -1.84 -20.20 3.04
C ARG A 7 -1.85 -19.44 4.35
N TYR A 8 -0.86 -18.58 4.53
CA TYR A 8 -0.88 -17.59 5.59
C TYR A 8 -1.94 -16.55 5.24
N ASP A 9 -3.00 -16.53 6.04
CA ASP A 9 -4.10 -15.56 5.98
C ASP A 9 -3.59 -14.19 6.48
N SER A 10 -2.66 -13.60 5.73
CA SER A 10 -1.95 -12.36 6.04
C SER A 10 -2.77 -11.10 5.74
N GLY A 11 -4.02 -11.26 5.29
CA GLY A 11 -4.83 -10.19 4.73
C GLY A 11 -4.33 -9.65 3.37
N LEU A 12 -3.21 -10.17 2.86
CA LEU A 12 -2.59 -9.73 1.59
C LEU A 12 -3.29 -10.33 0.36
N GLU A 13 -3.93 -11.50 0.48
CA GLU A 13 -4.72 -12.12 -0.60
C GLU A 13 -5.97 -11.29 -0.99
N LEU A 14 -6.47 -10.44 -0.09
CA LEU A 14 -7.59 -9.53 -0.37
C LEU A 14 -7.19 -8.39 -1.31
N ILE A 15 -5.96 -7.87 -1.18
CA ILE A 15 -5.46 -6.71 -1.94
C ILE A 15 -5.25 -7.07 -3.42
N VAL A 16 -4.79 -8.29 -3.69
CA VAL A 16 -4.56 -8.77 -5.07
C VAL A 16 -5.88 -9.07 -5.79
N ASN A 17 -6.90 -9.55 -5.06
CA ASN A 17 -8.23 -9.81 -5.63
C ASN A 17 -9.07 -8.53 -5.81
N ASP A 18 -8.95 -7.54 -4.92
CA ASP A 18 -9.68 -6.26 -5.02
C ASP A 18 -9.19 -5.36 -6.17
N LEU A 19 -8.05 -5.65 -6.80
CA LEU A 19 -7.63 -4.97 -8.04
C LEU A 19 -8.36 -5.50 -9.28
N LYS A 20 -8.91 -6.72 -9.22
CA LYS A 20 -9.66 -7.35 -10.33
C LYS A 20 -11.15 -7.04 -10.27
N ASP A 21 -11.72 -7.03 -9.07
CA ASP A 21 -13.08 -6.57 -8.84
C ASP A 21 -13.08 -5.04 -8.76
N LYS A 22 -14.11 -4.35 -9.26
CA LYS A 22 -14.18 -2.87 -9.28
C LYS A 22 -14.19 -2.20 -7.89
N LYS A 23 -13.88 -2.92 -6.82
CA LYS A 23 -13.78 -2.44 -5.44
C LYS A 23 -12.60 -1.47 -5.29
N GLU A 24 -12.68 -0.62 -4.28
CA GLU A 24 -11.63 0.38 -3.99
C GLU A 24 -10.38 -0.35 -3.51
N PRO A 25 -9.19 -0.11 -4.12
CA PRO A 25 -8.01 -0.85 -3.74
C PRO A 25 -7.59 -0.52 -2.31
N LEU A 26 -7.37 -1.55 -1.50
CA LEU A 26 -6.78 -1.43 -0.16
C LEU A 26 -5.28 -1.13 -0.26
N ALA A 27 -4.80 -0.21 0.55
CA ALA A 27 -3.39 0.07 0.71
C ALA A 27 -2.99 0.17 2.18
N TYR A 28 -1.76 -0.23 2.46
CA TYR A 28 -1.17 -0.09 3.79
C TYR A 28 -0.56 1.29 3.96
N ASN A 29 -1.10 2.09 4.87
CA ASN A 29 -0.56 3.40 5.19
C ASN A 29 0.66 3.25 6.11
N VAL A 30 1.83 3.61 5.58
CA VAL A 30 3.11 3.48 6.30
C VAL A 30 3.18 4.41 7.51
N TYR A 31 2.53 5.57 7.45
CA TYR A 31 2.51 6.54 8.54
C TYR A 31 1.62 6.07 9.71
N THR A 32 0.38 5.65 9.42
CA THR A 32 -0.56 5.22 10.47
C THR A 32 -0.40 3.75 10.88
N ASN A 33 0.28 2.94 10.05
CA ASN A 33 0.39 1.49 10.17
C ASN A 33 -0.95 0.75 10.04
N GLU A 34 -1.91 1.32 9.32
CA GLU A 34 -3.26 0.77 9.13
C GLU A 34 -3.58 0.55 7.65
N PHE A 35 -4.49 -0.38 7.37
CA PHE A 35 -5.04 -0.54 6.03
C PHE A 35 -6.19 0.43 5.81
N GLU A 36 -6.18 1.07 4.65
CA GLU A 36 -7.21 2.01 4.25
C GLU A 36 -7.60 1.79 2.80
N LYS A 37 -8.84 2.20 2.48
CA LYS A 37 -9.35 2.16 1.12
C LYS A 37 -8.86 3.38 0.37
N LEU A 38 -8.23 3.16 -0.77
CA LEU A 38 -7.83 4.24 -1.64
C LEU A 38 -8.98 4.67 -2.55
N ASN A 39 -9.38 5.92 -2.43
CA ASN A 39 -10.29 6.54 -3.38
C ASN A 39 -9.52 6.96 -4.65
N LEU A 40 -9.18 5.97 -5.49
CA LEU A 40 -8.50 6.21 -6.76
C LEU A 40 -9.50 6.42 -7.89
N THR A 41 -9.31 7.50 -8.65
CA THR A 41 -9.94 7.69 -9.95
C THR A 41 -9.55 6.57 -10.93
N ILE A 42 -10.36 6.33 -11.96
CA ILE A 42 -10.09 5.31 -13.00
C ILE A 42 -8.69 5.51 -13.61
N ARG A 43 -8.31 6.77 -13.87
CA ARG A 43 -6.99 7.13 -14.38
C ARG A 43 -5.88 6.74 -13.40
N GLN A 44 -6.05 7.04 -12.10
CA GLN A 44 -5.06 6.68 -11.09
C GLN A 44 -4.91 5.17 -10.94
N ARG A 45 -6.01 4.40 -11.00
CA ARG A 45 -5.97 2.92 -10.99
C ARG A 45 -5.16 2.37 -12.16
N PHE A 46 -5.38 2.90 -13.37
CA PHE A 46 -4.62 2.49 -14.55
C PHE A 46 -3.12 2.81 -14.42
N ILE A 47 -2.79 4.01 -13.92
CA ILE A 47 -1.39 4.41 -13.68
C ILE A 47 -0.75 3.51 -12.63
N LEU A 48 -1.43 3.22 -11.52
CA LEU A 48 -0.92 2.34 -10.48
C LEU A 48 -0.67 0.92 -11.02
N ASN A 49 -1.59 0.38 -11.81
CA ASN A 49 -1.43 -0.96 -12.39
C ASN A 49 -0.32 -1.04 -13.45
N SER A 50 -0.10 0.02 -14.22
CA SER A 50 0.89 0.05 -15.31
C SER A 50 2.29 0.47 -14.84
N LYS A 51 2.39 1.51 -14.00
CA LYS A 51 3.66 2.09 -13.54
C LYS A 51 4.06 1.67 -12.13
N GLY A 52 3.14 1.07 -11.36
CA GLY A 52 3.40 0.67 -9.97
C GLY A 52 3.47 1.84 -8.98
N LEU A 53 3.18 3.08 -9.40
CA LEU A 53 3.23 4.28 -8.56
C LEU A 53 2.24 5.33 -9.08
N VAL A 54 1.46 5.94 -8.18
CA VAL A 54 0.57 7.05 -8.50
C VAL A 54 0.37 8.00 -7.31
N LYS A 55 0.30 9.30 -7.58
CA LYS A 55 -0.14 10.29 -6.59
C LYS A 55 -1.63 10.12 -6.30
N VAL A 56 -2.00 10.03 -5.02
CA VAL A 56 -3.38 9.79 -4.56
C VAL A 56 -4.06 11.12 -4.24
N ASP A 57 -3.61 11.75 -3.16
CA ASP A 57 -4.22 12.94 -2.57
C ASP A 57 -3.17 13.73 -1.78
N LYS A 58 -3.61 14.83 -1.16
CA LYS A 58 -2.85 15.55 -0.14
C LYS A 58 -3.41 15.21 1.22
N ARG A 59 -2.53 14.92 2.17
CA ARG A 59 -2.93 14.59 3.55
C ARG A 59 -2.24 15.47 4.56
N GLN A 60 -2.92 15.70 5.66
CA GLN A 60 -2.37 16.38 6.82
C GLN A 60 -2.75 15.58 8.05
N TYR A 61 -1.76 15.13 8.79
CA TYR A 61 -1.96 14.43 10.05
C TYR A 61 -1.76 15.38 11.24
N PRO A 62 -2.32 15.06 12.43
CA PRO A 62 -2.05 15.81 13.64
C PRO A 62 -0.55 15.95 13.88
N GLY A 63 -0.10 17.19 14.14
CA GLY A 63 1.32 17.52 14.33
C GLY A 63 2.06 17.94 13.06
N TRP A 64 1.43 17.94 11.89
CA TRP A 64 2.05 18.41 10.65
C TRP A 64 1.76 19.89 10.41
N SER A 65 2.78 20.63 9.96
CA SER A 65 2.67 22.06 9.63
C SER A 65 1.93 22.36 8.32
N GLY A 66 1.64 21.33 7.51
CA GLY A 66 0.91 21.48 6.25
C GLY A 66 0.51 20.15 5.63
N SER A 67 -0.18 20.22 4.49
CA SER A 67 -0.57 19.04 3.73
C SER A 67 0.56 18.57 2.80
N ILE A 68 0.85 17.28 2.82
CA ILE A 68 1.90 16.63 2.01
C ILE A 68 1.24 15.74 0.97
N ASP A 69 1.87 15.60 -0.19
CA ASP A 69 1.42 14.71 -1.25
C ASP A 69 1.64 13.24 -0.85
N PHE A 70 0.59 12.44 -0.95
CA PHE A 70 0.61 11.01 -0.71
C PHE A 70 0.58 10.22 -2.02
N TYR A 71 1.28 9.10 -2.01
CA TYR A 71 1.47 8.24 -3.17
C TYR A 71 1.12 6.79 -2.81
N ALA A 72 0.37 6.16 -3.71
CA ALA A 72 0.14 4.72 -3.69
C ALA A 72 1.16 4.05 -4.62
N TYR A 73 1.82 3.01 -4.14
CA TYR A 73 2.83 2.30 -4.91
C TYR A 73 2.86 0.82 -4.57
N THR A 74 3.20 0.00 -5.56
CA THR A 74 3.22 -1.44 -5.39
C THR A 74 4.63 -1.92 -5.05
N CYS A 75 4.76 -2.60 -3.93
CA CYS A 75 6.00 -3.22 -3.47
C CYS A 75 5.88 -4.74 -3.45
N LYS A 76 7.02 -5.42 -3.54
CA LYS A 76 7.09 -6.86 -3.28
C LYS A 76 7.63 -7.05 -1.86
N VAL A 77 6.78 -7.51 -0.95
CA VAL A 77 7.19 -7.81 0.44
C VAL A 77 7.00 -9.30 0.68
N ASN A 78 8.06 -9.98 1.13
CA ASN A 78 8.06 -11.43 1.38
C ASN A 78 7.55 -12.29 0.20
N GLY A 79 7.74 -11.82 -1.04
CA GLY A 79 7.25 -12.53 -2.22
C GLY A 79 5.87 -12.06 -2.72
N GLU A 80 5.12 -11.33 -1.91
CA GLU A 80 3.75 -10.89 -2.19
C GLU A 80 3.70 -9.44 -2.67
N LYS A 81 2.77 -9.14 -3.59
CA LYS A 81 2.56 -7.79 -4.10
C LYS A 81 1.64 -7.03 -3.15
N VAL A 82 2.13 -5.95 -2.58
CA VAL A 82 1.42 -5.10 -1.61
C VAL A 82 1.33 -3.69 -2.16
N THR A 83 0.16 -3.05 -2.02
CA THR A 83 0.03 -1.62 -2.26
C THR A 83 0.32 -0.89 -0.96
N LEU A 84 1.34 -0.04 -0.97
CA LEU A 84 1.68 0.85 0.12
C LEU A 84 1.19 2.25 -0.19
N LEU A 85 0.89 2.98 0.86
CA LEU A 85 0.51 4.37 0.83
C LEU A 85 1.47 5.14 1.75
N ASP A 86 2.20 6.09 1.18
CA ASP A 86 3.20 6.86 1.91
C ASP A 86 3.45 8.21 1.26
N TYR A 87 4.21 9.07 1.93
CA TYR A 87 4.77 10.29 1.37
C TYR A 87 6.28 10.15 1.19
N PRO A 88 6.91 10.92 0.27
CA PRO A 88 8.35 10.86 0.07
C PRO A 88 9.12 11.30 1.32
N HIS A 89 10.10 10.50 1.74
CA HIS A 89 10.91 10.77 2.94
C HIS A 89 12.32 11.24 2.60
N GLY A 90 12.85 12.17 3.41
CA GLY A 90 14.24 12.63 3.36
C GLY A 90 14.56 13.59 2.21
N TYR A 91 15.83 13.97 2.11
CA TYR A 91 16.33 14.91 1.09
C TYR A 91 16.16 14.38 -0.34
N ASP A 92 16.24 13.06 -0.51
CA ASP A 92 16.15 12.39 -1.80
C ASP A 92 14.70 12.01 -2.18
N GLU A 93 13.70 12.41 -1.39
CA GLU A 93 12.27 12.15 -1.65
C GLU A 93 11.97 10.67 -1.97
N ARG A 94 12.48 9.75 -1.13
CA ARG A 94 12.36 8.30 -1.40
C ARG A 94 11.11 7.70 -0.79
N LEU A 95 10.49 6.77 -1.53
CA LEU A 95 9.42 5.89 -1.04
C LEU A 95 10.03 4.54 -0.63
N SER A 96 9.63 4.02 0.54
CA SER A 96 10.23 2.84 1.13
C SER A 96 9.29 1.63 1.08
N CYS A 97 9.74 0.54 0.45
CA CYS A 97 9.03 -0.74 0.52
C CYS A 97 9.18 -1.48 1.86
N LYS A 98 9.86 -0.88 2.86
CA LYS A 98 10.00 -1.50 4.19
C LYS A 98 8.73 -1.28 5.00
N ILE A 99 7.94 -2.35 5.14
CA ILE A 99 6.89 -2.43 6.15
C ILE A 99 7.45 -3.10 7.40
N ASN A 100 7.01 -2.65 8.58
CA ASN A 100 7.42 -3.27 9.83
C ASN A 100 6.58 -4.54 10.07
N ILE A 101 7.08 -5.67 9.59
CA ILE A 101 6.39 -6.97 9.63
C ILE A 101 6.17 -7.47 11.07
N ASP A 102 6.95 -7.01 12.04
CA ASP A 102 6.81 -7.49 13.43
C ASP A 102 5.48 -7.06 14.09
N LYS A 103 4.82 -6.02 13.56
CA LYS A 103 3.45 -5.63 13.95
C LYS A 103 2.35 -6.33 13.13
N TYR A 104 2.70 -7.13 12.11
CA TYR A 104 1.74 -8.01 11.40
C TYR A 104 1.33 -9.22 12.25
N LYS A 105 2.09 -9.54 13.30
CA LYS A 105 1.68 -10.52 14.31
C LYS A 105 0.64 -9.88 15.23
N LYS A 106 -0.61 -9.93 14.78
CA LYS A 106 -1.76 -9.84 15.68
C LYS A 106 -1.55 -10.89 16.79
N LYS A 107 -1.54 -10.41 18.03
CA LYS A 107 -1.72 -11.24 19.23
C LYS A 107 -3.03 -12.01 19.15
#